data_AF-A0A835GB82-F1
#
_entry.id   AF-A0A835GB82-F1
#
_cell.length_a   1.000
_cell.length_b   1.000
_cell.length_c   1.000
_cell.angle_alpha   90.00
_cell.angle_beta   90.00
_cell.angle_gamma   90.00
#
_symmetry.space_group_name_H-M   'P 1'
#
loop_
_entity.id
_entity.type
_entity.pdbx_description
1 polymer ?
#
loop_
_entity_poly.entity_id
_entity_poly.type
_entity_poly.pdbx_seq_one_letter_code
_entity_poly.pdbx_strand_id
1 'polypeptide(L)'
;AKVFAISNGNEFLRLQLNKPCNNLFINPMLTSLFNLTSNCIIKKGHYNFVINFEEILRAYYGGMHLYGLYSFKSIFYGDQCNFSCTVIEVQISST
;
A
#
# COMPACT_ATOMS: atom_id res chain seq x y z
N ALA A 1 10.89 -2.44 -0.90
CA ALA A 1 9.46 -2.84 -1.02
C ALA A 1 9.03 -2.79 -2.49
N LYS A 2 8.09 -3.65 -2.87
CA LYS A 2 7.54 -3.72 -4.23
C LYS A 2 6.02 -3.79 -4.15
N VAL A 3 5.33 -3.00 -4.96
CA VAL A 3 3.87 -3.04 -5.09
C VAL A 3 3.52 -3.14 -6.57
N PHE A 4 2.63 -4.06 -6.88
CA PHE A 4 2.12 -4.31 -8.23
C PHE A 4 0.61 -4.15 -8.20
N ALA A 5 0.05 -3.51 -9.23
CA ALA A 5 -1.38 -3.52 -9.48
C ALA A 5 -1.66 -4.17 -10.83
N ILE A 6 -2.55 -5.15 -10.80
CA ILE A 6 -2.96 -5.95 -11.94
C ILE A 6 -4.45 -5.70 -12.17
N SER A 7 -4.83 -5.43 -13.41
CA SER A 7 -6.22 -5.30 -13.84
C SER A 7 -6.41 -6.06 -15.14
N ASN A 8 -7.50 -6.84 -15.25
CA ASN A 8 -7.78 -7.68 -16.41
C ASN A 8 -6.60 -8.58 -16.82
N GLY A 9 -5.87 -9.13 -15.84
CA GLY A 9 -4.70 -9.98 -16.06
C GLY A 9 -3.41 -9.24 -16.44
N ASN A 10 -3.45 -7.93 -16.68
CA ASN A 10 -2.28 -7.13 -17.06
C ASN A 10 -1.76 -6.29 -15.90
N GLU A 11 -0.44 -6.27 -15.71
CA GLU A 11 0.24 -5.34 -14.79
C GLU A 11 0.17 -3.93 -15.38
N PHE A 12 -0.55 -3.02 -14.73
CA PHE A 12 -0.67 -1.62 -15.17
C PHE A 12 0.10 -0.66 -14.27
N LEU A 13 0.47 -1.09 -13.07
CA LEU A 13 1.29 -0.30 -12.15
C LEU A 13 2.33 -1.19 -11.47
N ARG A 14 3.57 -0.72 -11.47
CA ARG A 14 4.67 -1.30 -10.70
C ARG A 14 5.43 -0.22 -9.96
N LEU A 15 5.31 -0.22 -8.65
CA LEU A 15 6.04 0.67 -7.76
C LEU A 15 7.17 -0.11 -7.08
N GLN A 16 8.41 0.24 -7.45
CA GLN A 16 9.60 -0.26 -6.78
C GLN A 16 10.10 0.79 -5.80
N LEU A 17 9.92 0.52 -4.51
CA LEU A 17 10.19 1.44 -3.42
C LEU A 17 11.50 1.04 -2.73
N ASN A 18 12.59 1.72 -3.06
CA ASN A 18 13.90 1.49 -2.44
C ASN A 18 13.92 1.98 -0.98
N LYS A 19 13.31 3.14 -0.71
CA LYS A 19 13.14 3.71 0.63
C LYS A 19 11.66 4.06 0.86
N PRO A 20 10.81 3.10 1.24
CA PRO A 20 9.36 3.32 1.36
C PRO A 20 9.03 4.44 2.35
N CYS A 21 9.84 4.62 3.39
CA CYS A 21 9.72 5.68 4.39
C CYS A 21 10.03 7.09 3.88
N ASN A 22 10.80 7.21 2.79
CA ASN A 22 11.13 8.50 2.17
C ASN A 22 10.22 8.79 0.97
N ASN A 23 9.38 7.82 0.59
CA ASN A 23 8.45 8.01 -0.49
C ASN A 23 7.27 8.86 0.01
N LEU A 24 7.00 9.96 -0.70
CA LEU A 24 5.98 10.94 -0.34
C LEU A 24 4.60 10.32 -0.11
N PHE A 25 4.27 9.22 -0.78
CA PHE A 25 2.96 8.60 -0.72
C PHE A 25 2.87 7.44 0.27
N ILE A 26 3.96 6.69 0.43
CA ILE A 26 3.98 5.51 1.30
C ILE A 26 4.27 5.92 2.75
N ASN A 27 5.05 6.97 2.97
CA ASN A 27 5.36 7.46 4.31
C ASN A 27 4.11 7.82 5.12
N PRO A 28 3.13 8.60 4.60
CA PRO A 28 1.90 8.91 5.34
C PRO A 28 1.11 7.65 5.70
N MET A 29 1.02 6.68 4.79
CA MET A 29 0.33 5.42 5.04
C MET A 29 1.02 4.61 6.14
N LEU A 30 2.34 4.43 6.05
CA LEU A 30 3.09 3.69 7.08
C LEU A 30 3.07 4.42 8.44
N THR A 31 3.13 5.75 8.43
CA THR A 31 3.02 6.57 9.65
C THR A 31 1.65 6.42 10.28
N SER A 32 0.57 6.45 9.49
CA SER A 32 -0.79 6.27 9.98
C SER A 32 -1.01 4.86 10.55
N LEU A 33 -0.49 3.82 9.90
CA LEU A 33 -0.70 2.42 10.31
C LEU A 33 0.15 1.98 11.50
N PHE A 34 1.39 2.45 11.59
CA PHE A 34 2.38 1.94 12.56
C PHE A 34 2.88 3.01 13.53
N ASN A 35 2.37 4.25 13.44
CA ASN A 35 2.79 5.40 14.23
C ASN A 35 4.31 5.60 14.22
N LEU A 36 4.87 5.67 13.01
CA LEU A 36 6.32 5.71 12.81
C LEU A 36 6.91 7.06 13.17
N THR A 37 8.07 7.03 13.81
CA THR A 37 8.92 8.21 14.00
C THR A 37 9.81 8.43 12.77
N SER A 38 10.57 9.53 12.75
CA SER A 38 11.50 9.90 11.67
C SER A 38 12.50 8.82 11.25
N ASN A 39 12.74 7.81 12.10
CA ASN A 39 13.67 6.73 11.82
C ASN A 39 13.01 5.54 11.09
N CYS A 40 11.69 5.57 10.89
CA CYS A 40 10.91 4.55 10.19
C CYS A 40 11.17 3.10 10.64
N ILE A 41 11.35 2.93 11.96
CA ILE A 41 11.52 1.61 12.57
C ILE A 41 10.16 1.12 13.03
N ILE A 42 9.68 0.05 12.41
CA ILE A 42 8.50 -0.68 12.88
C ILE A 42 8.96 -1.64 13.99
N LYS A 43 8.46 -1.45 15.20
CA LYS A 43 8.79 -2.32 16.34
C LYS A 43 8.10 -3.68 16.15
N LYS A 44 8.64 -4.74 16.76
CA LYS A 44 7.95 -6.03 16.80
C LYS A 44 6.76 -5.92 17.76
N GLY A 45 5.58 -6.31 17.32
CA GLY A 45 4.36 -6.25 18.14
C GLY A 45 3.11 -6.64 17.37
N HIS A 46 1.96 -6.60 18.06
CA HIS A 46 0.66 -6.74 17.43
C HIS A 46 0.10 -5.36 17.11
N TYR A 47 -0.34 -5.18 15.88
CA TYR A 47 -0.86 -3.91 15.37
C TYR A 47 -2.27 -4.15 14.87
N ASN A 48 -3.20 -3.31 15.33
CA ASN A 48 -4.55 -3.25 14.81
C ASN A 48 -4.70 -1.93 14.05
N PHE A 49 -5.10 -2.03 12.79
CA PHE A 49 -5.33 -0.88 11.93
C PHE A 49 -6.69 -1.01 11.26
N VAL A 50 -7.36 0.13 11.12
CA VAL A 50 -8.60 0.27 10.36
C VAL A 50 -8.28 1.14 9.16
N ILE A 51 -8.58 0.63 7.97
CA ILE A 51 -8.21 1.27 6.70
C ILE A 51 -9.48 1.63 5.94
N ASN A 52 -9.67 2.92 5.66
CA ASN A 52 -10.71 3.39 4.74
C ASN A 52 -10.14 3.46 3.32
N PHE A 53 -10.38 2.42 2.53
CA PHE A 53 -9.86 2.33 1.17
C PHE A 53 -10.42 3.43 0.25
N GLU A 54 -11.66 3.87 0.45
CA GLU A 54 -12.25 4.92 -0.38
C GLU A 54 -11.50 6.24 -0.23
N GLU A 55 -11.22 6.64 1.00
CA GLU A 55 -10.50 7.88 1.31
C GLU A 55 -9.07 7.84 0.76
N ILE A 56 -8.37 6.71 0.94
CA ILE A 56 -7.00 6.51 0.44
C ILE A 56 -6.96 6.59 -1.09
N LEU A 57 -7.89 5.91 -1.78
CA LEU A 57 -7.95 5.93 -3.23
C LEU A 57 -8.27 7.34 -3.77
N ARG A 58 -9.19 8.07 -3.13
CA ARG A 58 -9.49 9.46 -3.49
C ARG A 58 -8.26 10.38 -3.32
N ALA A 59 -7.55 10.26 -2.19
CA ALA A 59 -6.35 11.04 -1.92
C ALA A 59 -5.21 10.73 -2.91
N TYR A 60 -5.06 9.48 -3.33
CA TYR A 60 -3.98 9.06 -4.22
C TYR A 60 -4.27 9.32 -5.71
N TYR A 61 -5.49 9.07 -6.16
CA TYR A 61 -5.88 9.17 -7.57
C TYR A 61 -6.66 10.45 -7.91
N GLY A 62 -6.77 11.39 -6.96
CA GLY A 62 -7.32 12.73 -7.21
C GLY A 62 -8.78 12.72 -7.68
N GLY A 63 -9.58 11.75 -7.22
CA GLY A 63 -10.97 11.60 -7.65
C GLY A 63 -11.16 10.86 -8.98
N MET A 64 -10.11 10.35 -9.63
CA MET A 64 -10.28 9.41 -10.74
C MET A 64 -11.00 8.16 -10.24
N HIS A 65 -12.11 7.82 -10.89
CA HIS A 65 -12.84 6.61 -10.59
C HIS A 65 -12.19 5.41 -11.27
N LEU A 66 -11.37 4.69 -10.52
CA LEU A 66 -10.79 3.41 -10.95
C LEU A 66 -11.84 2.32 -10.77
N TYR A 67 -12.70 2.12 -11.77
CA TYR A 67 -13.71 1.05 -11.75
C TYR A 67 -13.15 -0.26 -12.31
N GLY A 68 -13.54 -1.37 -11.69
CA GLY A 68 -13.19 -2.71 -12.16
C GLY A 68 -12.60 -3.59 -11.06
N LEU A 69 -12.11 -4.75 -11.50
CA LEU A 69 -11.42 -5.70 -10.64
C LEU A 69 -9.91 -5.44 -10.66
N TYR A 70 -9.35 -5.30 -9.48
CA TYR A 70 -7.93 -5.04 -9.28
C TYR A 70 -7.34 -6.06 -8.31
N SER A 71 -6.15 -6.55 -8.64
CA SER A 71 -5.32 -7.33 -7.74
C SER A 71 -4.07 -6.54 -7.40
N PHE A 72 -3.92 -6.18 -6.13
CA PHE A 72 -2.75 -5.51 -5.59
C PHE A 72 -1.87 -6.54 -4.91
N LYS A 73 -0.63 -6.68 -5.39
CA LYS A 73 0.38 -7.55 -4.75
C LYS A 73 1.43 -6.66 -4.12
N SER A 74 1.74 -6.88 -2.85
CA SER A 74 2.71 -6.09 -2.12
C SER A 74 3.69 -6.97 -1.36
N ILE A 75 4.97 -6.59 -1.41
CA ILE A 75 6.04 -7.23 -0.66
C ILE A 75 6.84 -6.13 0.02
N PHE A 76 6.79 -6.13 1.35
CA PHE A 76 7.59 -5.29 2.22
C PHE A 76 8.62 -6.16 2.90
N TYR A 77 9.88 -5.77 2.79
CA TYR A 77 11.02 -6.47 3.37
C TYR A 77 11.98 -5.42 3.90
N GLY A 78 12.55 -5.71 5.07
CA GLY A 78 13.69 -5.00 5.62
C GLY A 78 14.98 -5.76 5.31
N ASP A 79 16.09 -5.27 5.86
CA ASP A 79 17.41 -5.84 5.59
C ASP A 79 17.59 -7.25 6.19
N GLN A 80 16.80 -7.60 7.22
CA GLN A 80 16.92 -8.87 7.93
C GLN A 80 15.76 -9.84 7.71
N CYS A 81 14.58 -9.36 7.32
CA CYS A 81 13.41 -10.22 7.14
C CYS A 81 12.33 -9.60 6.25
N ASN A 82 11.46 -10.47 5.72
CA ASN A 82 10.21 -10.04 5.11
C ASN A 82 9.26 -9.53 6.20
N PHE A 83 8.82 -8.28 6.05
CA PHE A 83 7.90 -7.62 6.95
C PHE A 83 6.44 -7.96 6.61
N SER A 84 6.11 -7.99 5.32
CA SER A 84 4.77 -8.31 4.84
C SER A 84 4.80 -8.82 3.39
N CYS A 85 3.94 -9.79 3.09
CA CYS A 85 3.65 -10.25 1.74
C CYS A 85 2.13 -10.42 1.64
N THR A 86 1.48 -9.58 0.84
CA THR A 86 0.01 -9.52 0.79
C THR A 86 -0.48 -9.43 -0.64
N VAL A 87 -1.55 -10.17 -0.93
CA VAL A 87 -2.37 -10.03 -2.13
C VAL A 87 -3.74 -9.52 -1.68
N ILE A 88 -4.18 -8.41 -2.28
CA ILE A 88 -5.48 -7.81 -2.01
C ILE A 88 -6.24 -7.79 -3.33
N GLU A 89 -7.42 -8.40 -3.35
CA GLU A 89 -8.34 -8.31 -4.48
C GLU A 89 -9.45 -7.33 -4.13
N VAL A 90 -9.62 -6.32 -4.97
CA VAL A 90 -10.58 -5.24 -4.74
C VAL A 90 -11.43 -5.09 -5.99
N GLN A 91 -12.75 -5.14 -5.81
CA GLN A 91 -13.70 -4.74 -6.83
C GLN A 91 -14.20 -3.34 -6.50
N ILE A 92 -13.93 -2.39 -7.40
CA ILE A 92 -14.38 -1.00 -7.27
C ILE A 92 -15.52 -0.80 -8.26
N SER A 93 -16.70 -0.51 -7.73
CA SER A 93 -17.93 -0.23 -8.50
C SER A 93 -18.53 1.09 -8.04
N SER A 94 -19.25 1.79 -8.94
CA SER A 94 -20.11 2.90 -8.52
C SER A 94 -21.31 2.34 -7.75
N THR A 95 -21.61 2.91 -6.59
CA THR A 95 -22.89 2.75 -5.91
C THR A 95 -24.02 3.44 -6.65
#